data_AF-A0A1W4WEP3-F1
#
_entry.id   AF-A0A1W4WEP3-F1
#
_cell.length_a   1.000
_cell.length_b   1.000
_cell.length_c   1.000
_cell.angle_alpha   90.00
_cell.angle_beta   90.00
_cell.angle_gamma   90.00
#
_symmetry.space_group_name_H-M   'P 1'
#
loop_
_entity.id
_entity.type
_entity.pdbx_description
1 polymer ?
#
loop_
_entity_poly.entity_id
_entity_poly.type
_entity_poly.pdbx_seq_one_letter_code
_entity_poly.pdbx_strand_id
1 'polypeptide(L)'
;MDMLNRRRNVHIPEFYVGSILSVTYSDKHNPEKLNCFVGICIKREGCGLRANFILRNIIDSQGIEILFDIYDPTIQRIDVLKLEKRLDDELLYLRDALPEYSTFDINMEAEVLPEGSEIPINPIKVKLKPRPWLERWERKNLKGVQDLELPEKFYKRAAELADTTSQYDLMKQYMKTIPVEEQYQIFSEIESELNQLEIAQKKQKRKKSFVKPVKLA
;
A
#
# COMPACT_ATOMS: atom_id res chain seq x y z
N MET A 1 2.22 -16.76 -15.51
CA MET A 1 1.33 -16.30 -16.61
C MET A 1 0.04 -15.59 -16.14
N ASP A 2 -0.79 -16.16 -15.26
CA ASP A 2 -2.13 -15.60 -14.94
C ASP A 2 -2.13 -14.18 -14.39
N MET A 3 -1.18 -13.84 -13.52
CA MET A 3 -1.02 -12.49 -13.01
C MET A 3 -0.78 -11.46 -14.13
N LEU A 4 0.01 -11.83 -15.16
CA LEU A 4 0.28 -10.97 -16.31
C LEU A 4 -0.96 -10.80 -17.17
N ASN A 5 -1.69 -11.89 -17.41
CA ASN A 5 -2.96 -11.84 -18.13
C ASN A 5 -3.96 -10.90 -17.44
N ARG A 6 -4.02 -10.92 -16.10
CA ARG A 6 -4.85 -9.99 -15.33
C ARG A 6 -4.38 -8.54 -15.44
N ARG A 7 -3.05 -8.30 -15.40
CA ARG A 7 -2.42 -6.96 -15.56
C ARG A 7 -2.60 -6.36 -16.96
N ARG A 8 -2.80 -7.18 -18.00
CA ARG A 8 -3.18 -6.71 -19.34
C ARG A 8 -4.56 -6.06 -19.37
N ASN A 9 -5.47 -6.52 -18.50
CA ASN A 9 -6.85 -6.04 -18.45
C ASN A 9 -7.04 -4.89 -17.46
N VAL A 10 -6.39 -4.94 -16.29
CA VAL A 10 -6.42 -3.84 -15.30
C VAL A 10 -5.01 -3.41 -14.96
N HIS A 11 -4.79 -2.11 -15.05
CA HIS A 11 -3.56 -1.47 -14.65
C HIS A 11 -3.37 -1.56 -13.13
N ILE A 12 -2.34 -2.28 -12.70
CA ILE A 12 -1.93 -2.34 -11.30
C ILE A 12 -0.67 -1.48 -11.16
N PRO A 13 -0.77 -0.27 -10.57
CA PRO A 13 0.37 0.61 -10.40
C PRO A 13 1.32 0.09 -9.31
N GLU A 14 2.54 0.64 -9.30
CA GLU A 14 3.46 0.48 -8.18
C GLU A 14 3.00 1.33 -6.99
N PHE A 15 2.96 0.72 -5.79
CA PHE A 15 2.65 1.43 -4.55
C PHE A 15 3.29 0.71 -3.36
N TYR A 16 3.42 1.42 -2.24
CA TYR A 16 4.04 0.91 -1.02
C TYR A 16 3.11 1.07 0.19
N VAL A 17 3.50 0.47 1.30
CA VAL A 17 2.85 0.75 2.59
C VAL A 17 3.13 2.21 2.95
N GLY A 18 2.06 2.95 3.24
CA GLY A 18 2.08 4.40 3.40
C GLY A 18 1.51 5.19 2.23
N SER A 19 1.45 4.60 1.04
CA SER A 19 0.86 5.28 -0.13
C SER A 19 -0.66 5.42 0.00
N ILE A 20 -1.22 6.51 -0.54
CA ILE A 20 -2.67 6.75 -0.58
C ILE A 20 -3.20 6.27 -1.92
N LEU A 21 -4.20 5.38 -1.88
CA LEU A 21 -4.78 4.76 -3.06
C LEU A 21 -6.27 5.09 -3.16
N SER A 22 -6.75 5.10 -4.39
CA SER A 22 -8.17 5.09 -4.73
C SER A 22 -8.47 3.80 -5.49
N VAL A 23 -9.32 2.95 -4.94
CA VAL A 23 -9.70 1.66 -5.53
C VAL A 23 -11.16 1.73 -5.98
N THR A 24 -11.36 1.61 -7.28
CA THR A 24 -12.69 1.45 -7.87
C THR A 24 -12.99 -0.03 -8.09
N TYR A 25 -14.02 -0.54 -7.43
CA TYR A 25 -14.43 -1.94 -7.51
C TYR A 25 -15.93 -2.06 -7.81
N SER A 26 -16.34 -3.18 -8.40
CA SER A 26 -17.74 -3.45 -8.68
C SER A 26 -18.42 -4.15 -7.51
N ASP A 27 -19.64 -3.72 -7.20
CA ASP A 27 -20.50 -4.32 -6.19
C ASP A 27 -21.87 -4.64 -6.79
N LYS A 28 -22.37 -5.83 -6.51
CA LYS A 28 -23.67 -6.31 -6.99
C LYS A 28 -24.83 -5.59 -6.32
N HIS A 29 -24.63 -5.07 -5.11
CA HIS A 29 -25.68 -4.49 -4.29
C HIS A 29 -25.78 -2.96 -4.41
N ASN A 30 -24.79 -2.30 -5.00
CA ASN A 30 -24.86 -0.87 -5.27
C ASN A 30 -25.67 -0.61 -6.58
N PRO A 31 -26.69 0.27 -6.57
CA PRO A 31 -27.40 0.69 -7.80
C PRO A 31 -26.47 1.18 -8.91
N GLU A 32 -25.37 1.88 -8.59
CA GLU A 32 -24.42 2.38 -9.59
C GLU A 32 -23.38 1.33 -10.02
N LYS A 33 -23.44 0.12 -9.44
CA LYS A 33 -22.53 -1.02 -9.61
C LYS A 33 -21.05 -0.77 -9.30
N LEU A 34 -20.59 0.47 -9.23
CA LEU A 34 -19.20 0.84 -8.96
C LEU A 34 -19.11 1.58 -7.63
N ASN A 35 -18.19 1.15 -6.79
CA ASN A 35 -17.81 1.79 -5.54
C ASN A 35 -16.37 2.29 -5.66
N CYS A 36 -16.10 3.42 -5.00
CA CYS A 36 -14.75 3.96 -4.88
C CYS A 36 -14.39 4.06 -3.40
N PHE A 37 -13.22 3.54 -3.03
CA PHE A 37 -12.68 3.68 -1.68
C PHE A 37 -11.29 4.32 -1.74
N VAL A 38 -11.14 5.44 -1.03
CA VAL A 38 -9.86 6.14 -0.88
C VAL A 38 -9.32 5.88 0.52
N GLY A 39 -8.03 5.56 0.64
CA GLY A 39 -7.38 5.37 1.93
C GLY A 39 -5.88 5.12 1.83
N ILE A 40 -5.23 5.10 3.00
CA ILE A 40 -3.82 4.75 3.12
C ILE A 40 -3.64 3.23 3.13
N CYS A 41 -2.65 2.73 2.39
CA CYS A 41 -2.23 1.34 2.43
C CYS A 41 -1.47 1.06 3.73
N ILE A 42 -2.04 0.27 4.63
CA ILE A 42 -1.45 -0.01 5.94
C ILE A 42 -0.66 -1.31 5.99
N LYS A 43 -0.96 -2.25 5.09
CA LYS A 43 -0.33 -3.56 5.03
C LYS A 43 -0.46 -4.13 3.63
N ARG A 44 0.57 -4.86 3.19
CA ARG A 44 0.57 -5.68 1.98
C ARG A 44 1.02 -7.08 2.36
N GLU A 45 0.26 -8.10 2.00
CA GLU A 45 0.61 -9.48 2.32
C GLU A 45 0.17 -10.47 1.24
N GLY A 46 0.51 -11.74 1.43
CA GLY A 46 0.25 -12.79 0.45
C GLY A 46 1.22 -12.80 -0.73
N CYS A 47 1.11 -13.83 -1.56
CA CYS A 47 1.94 -14.04 -2.75
C CYS A 47 1.11 -14.57 -3.92
N GLY A 48 1.63 -14.40 -5.13
CA GLY A 48 0.96 -14.84 -6.36
C GLY A 48 -0.41 -14.17 -6.54
N LEU A 49 -1.42 -14.97 -6.92
CA LEU A 49 -2.79 -14.50 -7.12
C LEU A 49 -3.50 -14.05 -5.82
N ARG A 50 -3.00 -14.49 -4.65
CA ARG A 50 -3.54 -14.16 -3.32
C ARG A 50 -2.84 -12.97 -2.68
N ALA A 51 -2.07 -12.21 -3.46
CA ALA A 51 -1.47 -10.98 -2.97
C ALA A 51 -2.58 -9.95 -2.70
N ASN A 52 -2.57 -9.37 -1.51
CA ASN A 52 -3.60 -8.44 -1.05
C ASN A 52 -3.00 -7.24 -0.31
N PHE A 53 -3.85 -6.26 -0.04
CA PHE A 53 -3.49 -5.06 0.71
C PHE A 53 -4.68 -4.53 1.48
N ILE A 54 -4.42 -3.85 2.58
CA ILE A 54 -5.46 -3.25 3.43
C ILE A 54 -5.41 -1.74 3.26
N LEU A 55 -6.54 -1.15 2.88
CA LEU A 55 -6.74 0.28 2.89
C LEU A 55 -7.48 0.71 4.15
N ARG A 56 -7.03 1.80 4.75
CA ARG A 56 -7.65 2.42 5.92
C ARG A 56 -8.03 3.87 5.60
N ASN A 57 -9.24 4.27 5.98
CA ASN A 57 -9.65 5.66 6.03
C ASN A 57 -10.62 5.89 7.19
N ILE A 58 -10.71 7.13 7.65
CA ILE A 58 -11.74 7.57 8.59
C ILE A 58 -12.76 8.38 7.82
N ILE A 59 -13.96 7.84 7.71
CA ILE A 59 -15.10 8.47 7.02
C ILE A 59 -16.19 8.68 8.07
N ASP A 60 -16.72 9.90 8.15
CA ASP A 60 -17.74 10.27 9.14
C ASP A 60 -17.36 9.89 10.58
N SER A 61 -16.10 10.14 10.95
CA SER A 61 -15.51 9.79 12.25
C SER A 61 -15.44 8.30 12.58
N GLN A 62 -15.78 7.42 11.64
CA GLN A 62 -15.68 5.98 11.77
C GLN A 62 -14.45 5.46 11.01
N GLY A 63 -13.62 4.67 11.67
CA GLY A 63 -12.50 3.99 11.01
C GLY A 63 -13.00 2.81 10.18
N ILE A 64 -12.73 2.84 8.88
CA ILE A 64 -13.10 1.81 7.92
C ILE A 64 -11.81 1.20 7.36
N GLU A 65 -11.77 -0.12 7.31
CA GLU A 65 -10.69 -0.88 6.69
C GLU A 65 -11.27 -1.86 5.67
N ILE A 66 -10.70 -1.87 4.46
CA ILE A 66 -11.09 -2.81 3.41
C ILE A 66 -9.83 -3.54 2.93
N LEU A 67 -9.91 -4.86 2.94
CA LEU A 67 -8.90 -5.73 2.33
C LEU A 67 -9.26 -5.94 0.86
N PHE A 68 -8.31 -5.64 -0.02
CA PHE A 68 -8.43 -5.86 -1.46
C PHE A 68 -7.41 -6.90 -1.91
N ASP A 69 -7.88 -7.94 -2.60
CA ASP A 69 -7.02 -8.85 -3.35
C ASP A 69 -6.63 -8.18 -4.67
N ILE A 70 -5.33 -8.02 -4.93
CA ILE A 70 -4.81 -7.24 -6.08
C ILE A 70 -5.37 -7.73 -7.41
N TYR A 71 -5.62 -9.04 -7.53
CA TYR A 71 -6.03 -9.69 -8.76
C TYR A 71 -7.53 -10.01 -8.82
N ASP A 72 -8.34 -9.53 -7.87
CA ASP A 72 -9.79 -9.74 -7.86
C ASP A 72 -10.43 -9.23 -9.18
N PRO A 73 -11.26 -10.03 -9.88
CA PRO A 73 -12.02 -9.57 -11.04
C PRO A 73 -12.99 -8.41 -10.76
N THR A 74 -13.41 -8.18 -9.51
CA THR A 74 -14.30 -7.06 -9.17
C THR A 74 -13.60 -5.70 -9.31
N ILE A 75 -12.27 -5.66 -9.11
CA ILE A 75 -11.48 -4.43 -9.21
C ILE A 75 -11.42 -3.96 -10.65
N GLN A 76 -11.91 -2.74 -10.87
CA GLN A 76 -11.92 -2.08 -12.18
C GLN A 76 -10.69 -1.18 -12.35
N ARG A 77 -10.30 -0.45 -11.29
CA ARG A 77 -9.20 0.51 -11.36
C ARG A 77 -8.55 0.70 -9.99
N ILE A 78 -7.22 0.81 -10.00
CA ILE A 78 -6.43 1.21 -8.84
C ILE A 78 -5.64 2.45 -9.26
N ASP A 79 -5.95 3.59 -8.63
CA ASP A 79 -5.24 4.84 -8.83
C ASP A 79 -4.38 5.14 -7.59
N VAL A 80 -3.13 5.53 -7.81
CA VAL A 80 -2.26 6.03 -6.74
C VAL A 80 -2.47 7.53 -6.65
N LEU A 81 -3.05 8.00 -5.54
CA LEU A 81 -3.25 9.43 -5.29
C LEU A 81 -1.96 10.05 -4.76
N LYS A 82 -1.25 9.35 -3.88
CA LYS A 82 0.03 9.80 -3.34
C LYS A 82 0.97 8.62 -3.16
N LEU A 83 2.08 8.65 -3.89
CA LEU A 83 3.12 7.63 -3.80
C LEU A 83 4.14 8.06 -2.73
N GLU A 84 4.10 7.40 -1.57
CA GLU A 84 5.06 7.60 -0.50
C GLU A 84 5.33 6.28 0.24
N LYS A 85 6.50 6.21 0.89
CA LYS A 85 6.88 5.17 1.84
C LYS A 85 6.84 5.72 3.26
N ARG A 86 6.57 4.85 4.23
CA ARG A 86 6.74 5.15 5.66
C ARG A 86 7.99 4.46 6.21
N LEU A 87 8.35 4.77 7.44
CA LEU A 87 9.53 4.19 8.11
C LEU A 87 9.35 2.72 8.49
N ASP A 88 8.09 2.28 8.62
CA ASP A 88 7.72 0.92 8.98
C ASP A 88 7.05 0.22 7.80
N ASP A 89 7.28 -1.10 7.69
CA ASP A 89 6.70 -1.95 6.64
C ASP A 89 5.19 -2.24 6.88
N GLU A 90 4.71 -2.06 8.11
CA GLU A 90 3.30 -2.24 8.50
C GLU A 90 2.83 -1.09 9.39
N LEU A 91 1.67 -0.50 9.07
CA LEU A 91 1.08 0.65 9.76
C LEU A 91 -0.15 0.27 10.60
N LEU A 92 -0.16 -0.95 11.15
CA LEU A 92 -1.29 -1.46 11.95
C LEU A 92 -1.54 -0.61 13.21
N TYR A 93 -0.52 0.09 13.71
CA TYR A 93 -0.63 1.03 14.83
C TYR A 93 -1.54 2.22 14.55
N LEU A 94 -1.89 2.50 13.28
CA LEU A 94 -2.86 3.54 12.91
C LEU A 94 -4.27 3.27 13.46
N ARG A 95 -4.58 2.04 13.88
CA ARG A 95 -5.82 1.69 14.59
C ARG A 95 -5.90 2.35 15.97
N ASP A 96 -4.76 2.42 16.66
CA ASP A 96 -4.61 2.99 17.99
C ASP A 96 -4.09 4.44 17.96
N ALA A 97 -3.80 4.98 16.78
CA ALA A 97 -3.36 6.35 16.57
C ALA A 97 -4.51 7.37 16.67
N LEU A 98 -4.14 8.65 16.76
CA LEU A 98 -5.09 9.75 16.60
C LEU A 98 -5.74 9.71 15.19
N PRO A 99 -7.04 10.05 15.06
CA PRO A 99 -7.76 10.02 13.79
C PRO A 99 -7.11 10.82 12.66
N GLU A 100 -6.43 11.91 13.00
CA GLU A 100 -5.76 12.82 12.06
C GLU A 100 -4.80 12.10 11.11
N TYR A 101 -4.10 11.07 11.58
CA TYR A 101 -3.13 10.32 10.77
C TYR A 101 -3.76 9.32 9.80
N SER A 102 -5.07 9.05 9.92
CA SER A 102 -5.81 8.09 9.09
C SER A 102 -6.97 8.73 8.31
N THR A 103 -7.17 10.05 8.44
CA THR A 103 -8.26 10.75 7.78
C THR A 103 -7.76 11.32 6.46
N PHE A 104 -8.35 10.87 5.35
CA PHE A 104 -8.02 11.33 4.00
C PHE A 104 -9.29 11.75 3.27
N ASP A 105 -9.18 12.84 2.50
CA ASP A 105 -10.28 13.30 1.65
C ASP A 105 -10.57 12.27 0.55
N ILE A 106 -11.86 11.94 0.38
CA ILE A 106 -12.36 11.03 -0.64
C ILE A 106 -12.15 11.62 -2.05
N ASN A 107 -12.16 12.95 -2.17
CA ASN A 107 -11.98 13.66 -3.43
C ASN A 107 -10.55 14.15 -3.66
N MET A 108 -9.57 13.57 -2.95
CA MET A 108 -8.16 13.94 -3.11
C MET A 108 -7.67 13.75 -4.55
N GLU A 109 -7.04 14.78 -5.10
CA GLU A 109 -6.40 14.73 -6.42
C GLU A 109 -5.06 13.99 -6.37
N ALA A 110 -4.67 13.38 -7.50
CA ALA A 110 -3.42 12.62 -7.57
C ALA A 110 -2.19 13.53 -7.72
N GLU A 111 -1.24 13.39 -6.78
CA GLU A 111 0.08 14.02 -6.83
C GLU A 111 0.96 13.29 -7.86
N VAL A 112 1.33 13.97 -8.94
CA VAL A 112 2.19 13.40 -10.00
C VAL A 112 3.65 13.58 -9.64
N LEU A 113 4.37 12.47 -9.45
CA LEU A 113 5.83 12.47 -9.33
C LEU A 113 6.49 12.48 -10.73
N PRO A 114 7.58 13.24 -10.93
CA PRO A 114 8.30 13.23 -12.19
C PRO A 114 8.90 11.84 -12.47
N GLU A 115 8.90 11.43 -13.75
CA GLU A 115 9.41 10.12 -14.14
C GLU A 115 10.90 9.99 -13.74
N GLY A 116 11.23 8.94 -12.98
CA GLY A 116 12.60 8.64 -12.55
C GLY A 116 13.02 9.24 -11.20
N SER A 117 12.17 10.01 -10.52
CA SER A 117 12.47 10.41 -9.13
C SER A 117 12.41 9.23 -8.18
N GLU A 118 13.29 9.22 -7.18
CA GLU A 118 13.19 8.27 -6.07
C GLU A 118 11.87 8.43 -5.31
N ILE A 119 11.34 7.33 -4.79
CA ILE A 119 10.09 7.34 -4.02
C ILE A 119 10.35 8.03 -2.66
N PRO A 120 9.60 9.09 -2.32
CA PRO A 120 9.83 9.82 -1.08
C PRO A 120 9.47 8.97 0.14
N ILE A 121 10.34 9.01 1.16
CA ILE A 121 10.08 8.40 2.47
C ILE A 121 9.60 9.49 3.42
N ASN A 122 8.37 9.35 3.90
CA ASN A 122 7.75 10.28 4.82
C ASN A 122 8.20 10.00 6.27
N PRO A 123 8.93 10.93 6.93
CA PRO A 123 9.51 10.71 8.26
C PRO A 123 8.55 11.00 9.42
N ILE A 124 7.27 11.33 9.15
CA ILE A 124 6.29 11.67 10.19
C ILE A 124 6.20 10.54 11.24
N LYS A 125 6.31 10.94 12.50
CA LYS A 125 6.08 10.06 13.66
C LYS A 125 4.67 10.25 14.20
N VAL A 126 3.94 9.16 14.31
CA VAL A 126 2.54 9.09 14.71
C VAL A 126 2.41 9.08 16.23
N LYS A 127 1.49 9.90 16.77
CA LYS A 127 1.09 9.87 18.19
C LYS A 127 -0.04 8.86 18.42
N LEU A 128 0.14 7.97 19.39
CA LEU A 128 -0.90 7.01 19.79
C LEU A 128 -1.88 7.64 20.78
N LYS A 129 -3.10 7.10 20.81
CA LYS A 129 -4.10 7.35 21.85
C LYS A 129 -3.60 6.85 23.21
N PRO A 130 -4.19 7.29 24.33
CA PRO A 130 -3.97 6.61 25.60
C PRO A 130 -4.44 5.14 25.52
N ARG A 131 -3.84 4.28 26.35
CA ARG A 131 -4.19 2.86 26.48
C ARG A 131 -5.66 2.70 26.94
N PRO A 132 -6.33 1.57 26.63
CA PRO A 132 -5.81 0.32 26.05
C PRO A 132 -5.64 0.37 24.52
N TRP A 133 -4.60 -0.31 24.03
CA TRP A 133 -4.32 -0.52 22.60
C TRP A 133 -4.64 -1.94 22.16
N LEU A 134 -4.82 -2.15 20.86
CA LEU A 134 -5.02 -3.45 20.24
C LEU A 134 -3.82 -4.38 20.46
N GLU A 135 -2.62 -3.84 20.28
CA GLU A 135 -1.37 -4.59 20.40
C GLU A 135 -0.39 -3.92 21.37
N ARG A 136 0.61 -4.70 21.76
CA ARG A 136 1.76 -4.24 22.54
C ARG A 136 2.80 -3.63 21.61
N TRP A 137 2.49 -2.44 21.10
CA TRP A 137 3.34 -1.70 20.15
C TRP A 137 4.75 -1.44 20.68
N GLU A 138 4.92 -1.37 22.01
CA GLU A 138 6.22 -1.20 22.65
C GLU A 138 7.20 -2.34 22.37
N ARG A 139 6.71 -3.49 21.87
CA ARG A 139 7.52 -4.68 21.56
C ARG A 139 7.90 -4.81 20.09
N LYS A 140 7.27 -4.05 19.19
CA LYS A 140 7.43 -4.22 17.74
C LYS A 140 8.58 -3.40 17.15
N ASN A 141 9.37 -2.70 17.97
CA ASN A 141 10.51 -1.89 17.55
C ASN A 141 10.18 -0.93 16.37
N LEU A 142 9.04 -0.24 16.49
CA LEU A 142 8.51 0.65 15.46
C LEU A 142 9.32 1.95 15.38
N LYS A 143 9.57 2.44 14.17
CA LYS A 143 10.31 3.69 13.91
C LYS A 143 9.38 4.87 13.64
N GLY A 144 8.18 4.61 13.13
CA GLY A 144 7.17 5.60 12.76
C GLY A 144 6.24 6.03 13.89
N VAL A 145 6.46 5.59 15.12
CA VAL A 145 5.67 5.98 16.29
C VAL A 145 6.47 6.92 17.19
N GLN A 146 5.81 7.93 17.76
CA GLN A 146 6.40 8.79 18.78
C GLN A 146 6.72 8.01 20.06
N ASP A 147 7.51 8.59 20.97
CA ASP A 147 7.73 7.95 22.27
C ASP A 147 6.40 7.75 22.99
N LEU A 148 6.20 6.54 23.50
CA LEU A 148 4.96 6.10 24.12
C LEU A 148 4.82 6.60 25.56
N GLU A 149 5.87 7.22 26.12
CA GLU A 149 5.93 7.74 27.49
C GLU A 149 5.55 6.68 28.55
N LEU A 150 5.87 5.41 28.27
CA LEU A 150 5.54 4.31 29.16
C LEU A 150 6.53 4.22 30.33
N PRO A 151 6.09 3.73 31.51
CA PRO A 151 7.01 3.40 32.58
C PRO A 151 8.11 2.44 32.11
N GLU A 152 9.35 2.68 32.54
CA GLU A 152 10.56 1.98 32.09
C GLU A 152 10.45 0.45 32.15
N LYS A 153 9.70 -0.09 33.13
CA LYS A 153 9.41 -1.52 33.26
C LYS A 153 8.87 -2.17 31.98
N PHE A 154 8.10 -1.43 31.18
CA PHE A 154 7.54 -1.95 29.92
C PHE A 154 8.63 -2.11 28.86
N TYR A 155 9.52 -1.12 28.73
CA TYR A 155 10.65 -1.17 27.80
C TYR A 155 11.67 -2.26 28.20
N LYS A 156 11.97 -2.40 29.49
CA LYS A 156 12.83 -3.49 30.00
C LYS A 156 12.27 -4.85 29.61
N ARG A 157 10.98 -5.08 29.85
CA ARG A 157 10.33 -6.34 29.49
C ARG A 157 10.21 -6.56 27.99
N ALA A 158 10.08 -5.51 27.20
CA ALA A 158 10.08 -5.60 25.74
C ALA A 158 11.48 -6.01 25.24
N ALA A 159 12.54 -5.41 25.79
CA ALA A 159 13.93 -5.75 25.47
C ALA A 159 14.28 -7.21 25.86
N GLU A 160 13.81 -7.69 27.03
CA GLU A 160 13.98 -9.08 27.46
C GLU A 160 13.32 -10.09 26.50
N LEU A 161 12.20 -9.72 25.88
CA LEU A 161 11.45 -10.56 24.94
C LEU A 161 11.89 -10.39 23.48
N ALA A 162 12.74 -9.42 23.19
CA ALA A 162 13.15 -9.13 21.83
C ALA A 162 14.03 -10.26 21.27
N ASP A 163 13.72 -10.70 20.05
CA ASP A 163 14.53 -11.69 19.34
C ASP A 163 15.75 -11.00 18.73
N THR A 164 16.85 -10.98 19.49
CA THR A 164 18.13 -10.41 19.04
C THR A 164 18.85 -11.30 18.02
N THR A 165 18.57 -12.60 18.03
CA THR A 165 19.30 -13.58 17.21
C THR A 165 18.81 -13.55 15.77
N SER A 166 17.52 -13.29 15.55
CA SER A 166 16.95 -13.25 14.20
C SER A 166 17.62 -12.26 13.24
N GLN A 167 18.26 -11.19 13.72
CA GLN A 167 18.98 -10.26 12.83
C GLN A 167 20.19 -10.95 12.18
N TYR A 168 20.81 -11.89 12.87
CA TYR A 168 22.02 -12.60 12.46
C TYR A 168 21.72 -13.95 11.77
N ASP A 169 20.46 -14.33 11.68
CA ASP A 169 20.04 -15.58 11.04
C ASP A 169 20.05 -15.44 9.51
N LEU A 170 21.15 -15.88 8.89
CA LEU A 170 21.32 -15.87 7.43
C LEU A 170 20.31 -16.75 6.70
N MET A 171 19.86 -17.86 7.32
CA MET A 171 18.88 -18.74 6.70
C MET A 171 17.52 -18.04 6.62
N LYS A 172 17.14 -17.32 7.68
CA LYS A 172 15.92 -16.50 7.69
C LYS A 172 15.99 -15.35 6.71
N GLN A 173 17.16 -14.73 6.53
CA GLN A 173 17.37 -13.71 5.49
C GLN A 173 17.20 -14.30 4.08
N TYR A 174 17.83 -15.45 3.82
CA TYR A 174 17.71 -16.17 2.55
C TYR A 174 16.26 -16.56 2.24
N MET A 175 15.51 -17.07 3.22
CA MET A 175 14.09 -17.43 3.04
C MET A 175 13.17 -16.21 2.85
N LYS A 176 13.58 -15.01 3.28
CA LYS A 176 12.78 -13.78 3.13
C LYS A 176 12.83 -13.22 1.71
N THR A 177 13.92 -13.47 0.98
CA THR A 177 14.15 -12.90 -0.35
C THR A 177 14.27 -13.99 -1.39
N ILE A 178 13.72 -13.78 -2.58
CA ILE A 178 13.96 -14.68 -3.70
C ILE A 178 15.46 -14.63 -4.06
N PRO A 179 16.15 -15.77 -4.26
CA PRO A 179 17.55 -15.79 -4.70
C PRO A 179 17.77 -14.98 -5.98
N VAL A 180 18.96 -14.39 -6.12
CA VAL A 180 19.26 -13.48 -7.24
C VAL A 180 19.12 -14.18 -8.60
N GLU A 181 19.51 -15.46 -8.67
CA GLU A 181 19.40 -16.29 -9.87
C GLU A 181 17.94 -16.48 -10.29
N GLU A 182 17.06 -16.75 -9.33
CA GLU A 182 15.62 -16.88 -9.56
C GLU A 182 14.99 -15.53 -9.93
N GLN A 183 15.45 -14.44 -9.32
CA GLN A 183 15.00 -13.09 -9.71
C GLN A 183 15.33 -12.83 -11.19
N TYR A 184 16.54 -13.13 -11.65
CA TYR A 184 16.89 -12.96 -13.07
C TYR A 184 16.02 -13.79 -14.01
N GLN A 185 15.74 -15.05 -13.64
CA GLN A 185 14.82 -15.90 -14.40
C GLN A 185 13.43 -15.27 -14.48
N ILE A 186 12.87 -14.84 -13.35
CA ILE A 186 11.56 -14.18 -13.28
C ILE A 186 11.55 -12.89 -14.12
N PHE A 187 12.59 -12.05 -14.00
CA PHE A 187 12.68 -10.81 -14.77
C PHE A 187 12.78 -11.09 -16.26
N SER A 188 13.61 -12.05 -16.69
CA SER A 188 13.73 -12.41 -18.12
C SER A 188 12.42 -12.94 -18.71
N GLU A 189 11.62 -13.68 -17.94
CA GLU A 189 10.30 -14.16 -18.37
C GLU A 189 9.32 -13.00 -18.59
N ILE A 190 9.37 -11.99 -17.71
CA ILE A 190 8.33 -10.98 -17.57
C ILE A 190 8.68 -9.67 -18.30
N GLU A 191 9.96 -9.36 -18.54
CA GLU A 191 10.44 -8.07 -19.05
C GLU A 191 9.81 -7.70 -20.40
N SER A 192 9.75 -8.66 -21.33
CA SER A 192 9.14 -8.44 -22.64
C SER A 192 7.66 -8.03 -22.54
N GLU A 193 6.92 -8.67 -21.64
CA GLU A 193 5.50 -8.41 -21.37
C GLU A 193 5.28 -7.07 -20.67
N LEU A 194 6.11 -6.75 -19.67
CA LEU A 194 6.05 -5.46 -18.99
C LEU A 194 6.34 -4.29 -19.93
N ASN A 195 7.34 -4.42 -20.81
CA ASN A 195 7.65 -3.40 -21.81
C ASN A 195 6.46 -3.17 -22.76
N GLN A 196 5.80 -4.23 -23.21
CA GLN A 196 4.59 -4.11 -24.04
C GLN A 196 3.45 -3.41 -23.29
N LEU A 197 3.23 -3.78 -22.02
CA LEU A 197 2.23 -3.16 -21.15
C LEU A 197 2.51 -1.66 -20.95
N GLU A 198 3.75 -1.29 -20.66
CA GLU A 198 4.15 0.10 -20.44
C GLU A 198 3.95 0.95 -21.70
N ILE A 199 4.34 0.42 -22.87
CA ILE A 199 4.10 1.09 -24.16
C ILE A 199 2.59 1.26 -24.40
N ALA A 200 1.78 0.24 -24.13
CA ALA A 200 0.33 0.32 -24.26
C ALA A 200 -0.28 1.37 -23.33
N GLN A 201 0.19 1.45 -22.08
CA GLN A 201 -0.23 2.45 -21.10
C GLN A 201 0.16 3.86 -21.53
N LYS A 202 1.41 4.09 -21.99
CA LYS A 202 1.86 5.39 -22.51
C LYS A 202 0.99 5.84 -23.70
N LYS A 203 0.63 4.92 -24.60
CA LYS A 203 -0.31 5.20 -25.69
C LYS A 203 -1.71 5.56 -25.18
N GLN A 204 -2.25 4.85 -24.20
CA GLN A 204 -3.54 5.16 -23.60
C GLN A 204 -3.54 6.52 -22.88
N LYS A 205 -2.51 6.83 -22.09
CA LYS A 205 -2.35 8.14 -21.41
C LYS A 205 -2.34 9.29 -22.41
N ARG A 206 -1.56 9.19 -23.51
CA ARG A 206 -1.52 10.18 -24.58
C ARG A 206 -2.85 10.35 -25.31
N LYS A 207 -3.63 9.28 -25.49
CA LYS A 207 -4.98 9.37 -26.06
C LYS A 207 -5.95 10.10 -25.11
N LYS A 208 -5.85 9.87 -23.80
CA LYS A 208 -6.70 10.54 -22.79
C LYS A 208 -6.39 12.04 -22.68
N SER A 209 -5.13 12.45 -22.80
CA SER A 209 -4.80 13.89 -22.81
C SER A 209 -5.26 14.59 -24.09
N PHE A 210 -5.40 13.85 -25.19
CA PHE A 210 -5.90 14.37 -26.47
C PHE A 210 -7.42 14.17 -26.59
N VAL A 211 -8.22 14.92 -25.81
CA VAL A 211 -9.66 15.07 -26.09
C VAL A 211 -9.82 16.28 -27.00
N LYS A 212 -10.29 16.06 -28.24
CA LYS A 212 -10.60 17.17 -29.16
C LYS A 212 -11.64 18.07 -28.50
N PRO A 213 -11.46 19.41 -28.51
CA PRO A 213 -12.47 20.31 -27.97
C PRO A 213 -13.79 20.04 -28.69
N VAL A 214 -14.84 19.77 -27.92
CA VAL A 214 -16.20 19.67 -28.44
C VAL A 214 -16.54 21.07 -28.96
N LYS A 215 -16.82 21.20 -30.25
CA LYS A 215 -17.36 22.46 -30.79
C LYS A 215 -18.69 22.70 -30.11
N LEU A 216 -18.78 23.71 -29.26
CA LEU A 216 -20.05 24.25 -28.76
C LEU A 216 -20.85 24.70 -29.99
N ALA A 217 -22.02 24.07 -30.20
CA ALA A 217 -22.97 24.41 -31.24
C ALA A 217 -23.83 25.60 -30.81
#